data_AF-A0A0N0PA68-F1
#
_entry.id   AF-A0A0N0PA68-F1
#
_cell.length_a   1.000
_cell.length_b   1.000
_cell.length_c   1.000
_cell.angle_alpha   90.00
_cell.angle_beta   90.00
_cell.angle_gamma   90.00
#
_symmetry.space_group_name_H-M   'P 1'
#
loop_
_entity.id
_entity.type
_entity.pdbx_description
1 polymer ?
#
loop_
_entity_poly.entity_id
_entity_poly.type
_entity_poly.pdbx_seq_one_letter_code
_entity_poly.pdbx_strand_id
1 'polypeptide(L)'
;MRIKATSSMRIYPNFVSEEEEASLLAEVEPQLKRLRYEYDHWDNAIEGYRETERDSWNEQNAAVLKRVRDMAFQPYAQLLPRAHILDLAAAGYIRPHIDAIRFCGNTIAGLCLLSSAVMRLVHESRPELQLDALLERRCLYVMRYTK
;
A
#
# COMPACT_ATOMS: atom_id res chain seq x y z
N MET A 1 17.58 -17.23 9.28
CA MET A 1 16.40 -18.01 8.86
C MET A 1 15.54 -17.11 7.98
N ARG A 2 15.46 -17.36 6.66
CA ARG A 2 14.56 -16.60 5.77
C ARG A 2 13.15 -17.16 5.97
N ILE A 3 12.31 -16.43 6.70
CA ILE A 3 10.90 -16.79 6.85
C ILE A 3 10.29 -16.71 5.44
N LYS A 4 9.88 -17.85 4.87
CA LYS A 4 9.04 -17.86 3.66
C LYS A 4 7.77 -17.10 4.00
N ALA A 5 7.34 -16.19 3.11
CA ALA A 5 6.08 -15.46 3.15
C ALA A 5 5.02 -16.25 3.94
N THR A 6 4.70 -15.77 5.14
CA THR A 6 3.68 -16.39 5.97
C THR A 6 2.35 -16.32 5.22
N SER A 7 1.39 -17.18 5.53
CA SER A 7 0.04 -17.11 4.95
C SER A 7 -0.59 -15.70 5.05
N SER A 8 -0.09 -14.89 5.99
CA SER A 8 -0.47 -13.52 6.31
C SER A 8 0.18 -12.42 5.47
N MET A 9 1.26 -12.65 4.72
CA MET A 9 1.87 -11.65 3.83
C MET A 9 2.07 -12.26 2.44
N ARG A 10 1.41 -11.71 1.42
CA ARG A 10 1.48 -12.18 0.04
C ARG A 10 1.89 -11.05 -0.87
N ILE A 11 2.73 -11.37 -1.87
CA ILE A 11 3.14 -10.44 -2.92
C ILE A 11 2.78 -11.06 -4.26
N TYR A 12 2.06 -10.30 -5.07
CA TYR A 12 1.68 -10.64 -6.43
C TYR A 12 2.48 -9.73 -7.37
N PRO A 13 3.61 -10.20 -7.94
CA PRO A 13 4.43 -9.39 -8.83
C PRO A 13 3.69 -9.10 -10.14
N ASN A 14 3.96 -7.93 -10.74
CA ASN A 14 3.34 -7.49 -12.00
C ASN A 14 1.80 -7.62 -11.99
N PHE A 15 1.17 -7.26 -10.86
CA PHE A 15 -0.27 -7.32 -10.68
C PHE A 15 -1.00 -6.33 -11.58
N VAL A 16 -0.37 -5.18 -11.85
CA VAL A 16 -0.81 -4.23 -12.88
C VAL A 16 0.15 -4.25 -14.07
N SER A 17 -0.38 -4.04 -15.27
CA SER A 17 0.42 -3.83 -16.47
C SER A 17 1.08 -2.45 -16.46
N GLU A 18 1.99 -2.18 -17.42
CA GLU A 18 2.55 -0.83 -17.57
C GLU A 18 1.48 0.19 -17.99
N GLU A 19 0.52 -0.23 -18.80
CA GLU A 19 -0.61 0.60 -19.23
C GLU A 19 -1.51 0.96 -18.05
N GLU A 20 -1.80 -0.01 -17.19
CA GLU A 20 -2.62 0.21 -16.00
C GLU A 20 -1.92 1.08 -14.97
N GLU A 21 -0.62 0.89 -14.76
CA GLU A 21 0.19 1.80 -13.94
C GLU A 21 0.17 3.22 -14.51
N ALA A 22 0.35 3.38 -15.83
CA ALA A 22 0.31 4.69 -16.48
C ALA A 22 -1.07 5.37 -16.32
N SER A 23 -2.17 4.61 -16.44
CA SER A 23 -3.53 5.11 -16.26
C SER A 23 -3.81 5.54 -14.82
N LEU A 24 -3.35 4.76 -13.83
CA LEU A 24 -3.42 5.12 -12.41
C LEU A 24 -2.67 6.42 -12.14
N LEU A 25 -1.43 6.53 -12.63
CA LEU A 25 -0.59 7.72 -12.46
C LEU A 25 -1.21 8.95 -13.11
N ALA A 26 -1.71 8.83 -14.34
CA ALA A 26 -2.35 9.93 -15.05
C ALA A 26 -3.56 10.50 -14.30
N GLU A 27 -4.28 9.64 -13.54
CA GLU A 27 -5.45 10.05 -12.76
C GLU A 27 -5.07 10.69 -11.41
N VAL A 28 -4.00 10.24 -10.74
CA VAL A 28 -3.64 10.74 -9.40
C VAL A 28 -2.62 11.90 -9.42
N GLU A 29 -1.72 11.93 -10.40
CA GLU A 29 -0.64 12.93 -10.48
C GLU A 29 -1.11 14.39 -10.50
N PRO A 30 -2.20 14.78 -11.22
CA PRO A 30 -2.61 16.18 -11.28
C PRO A 30 -2.94 16.79 -9.91
N GLN A 31 -3.46 15.98 -8.99
CA GLN A 31 -3.77 16.39 -7.63
C GLN A 31 -2.52 16.35 -6.75
N LEU A 32 -1.79 15.23 -6.77
CA LEU A 32 -0.59 15.04 -5.94
C LEU A 32 0.49 16.10 -6.23
N LYS A 33 0.71 16.47 -7.50
CA LYS A 33 1.71 17.49 -7.88
C LYS A 33 1.43 18.89 -7.31
N ARG A 34 0.20 19.16 -6.86
CA ARG A 34 -0.18 20.43 -6.21
C ARG A 34 0.12 20.42 -4.71
N LEU A 35 0.31 19.25 -4.11
CA LEU A 35 0.64 19.08 -2.70
C LEU A 35 2.16 19.19 -2.52
N ARG A 36 2.56 19.71 -1.36
CA ARG A 36 3.96 19.74 -0.94
C ARG A 36 4.28 18.45 -0.21
N TYR A 37 5.54 18.02 -0.28
CA TYR A 37 6.01 16.95 0.59
C TYR A 37 6.05 17.44 2.04
N GLU A 38 5.49 16.63 2.93
CA GLU A 38 5.42 16.83 4.36
C GLU A 38 6.56 16.08 5.04
N TYR A 39 7.19 16.76 6.00
CA TYR A 39 8.31 16.24 6.79
C TYR A 39 8.06 16.33 8.30
N ASP A 40 7.00 17.04 8.71
CA ASP A 40 6.60 17.22 10.10
C ASP A 40 5.17 16.69 10.26
N HIS A 41 5.00 15.49 10.82
CA HIS A 41 3.68 14.92 11.14
C HIS A 41 3.63 14.47 12.61
N TRP A 42 2.48 14.61 13.26
CA TRP A 42 2.36 14.47 14.73
C TRP A 42 2.67 13.06 15.26
N ASP A 43 2.50 12.02 14.44
CA ASP A 43 2.85 10.62 14.77
C ASP A 43 4.23 10.20 14.25
N ASN A 44 4.88 11.05 13.43
CA ASN A 44 6.17 10.82 12.77
C ASN A 44 6.27 9.46 12.04
N ALA A 45 5.16 8.84 11.64
CA ALA A 45 5.19 7.51 11.02
C ALA A 45 5.73 7.56 9.58
N ILE A 46 5.55 8.67 8.87
CA ILE A 46 5.93 8.83 7.47
C ILE A 46 6.69 10.16 7.31
N GLU A 47 7.79 10.14 6.56
CA GLU A 47 8.59 11.32 6.24
C GLU A 47 8.80 11.47 4.74
N GLY A 48 8.75 12.71 4.25
CA GLY A 48 8.94 13.04 2.84
C GLY A 48 7.81 12.49 1.98
N TYR A 49 6.57 12.70 2.39
CA TYR A 49 5.39 12.17 1.73
C TYR A 49 4.38 13.25 1.36
N ARG A 50 3.50 12.93 0.42
CA ARG A 50 2.27 13.67 0.17
C ARG A 50 1.16 12.67 -0.06
N GLU A 51 -0.05 12.98 0.37
CA GLU A 51 -1.12 12.01 0.32
C GLU A 51 -2.48 12.62 -0.01
N THR A 52 -3.36 11.77 -0.49
CA THR A 52 -4.78 12.11 -0.66
C THR A 52 -5.64 10.86 -0.56
N GLU A 53 -6.95 11.06 -0.57
CA GLU A 53 -7.94 9.98 -0.60
C GLU A 53 -8.88 10.18 -1.78
N ARG A 54 -9.27 9.08 -2.46
CA ARG A 54 -10.11 9.11 -3.66
C ARG A 54 -11.14 7.98 -3.69
N ASP A 55 -12.38 8.31 -4.02
CA ASP A 55 -13.49 7.35 -4.20
C ASP A 55 -13.94 7.19 -5.67
N SER A 56 -13.71 8.18 -6.52
CA SER A 56 -14.11 8.16 -7.93
C SER A 56 -12.92 7.82 -8.83
N TRP A 57 -13.08 6.85 -9.72
CA TRP A 57 -12.02 6.40 -10.63
C TRP A 57 -12.55 6.30 -12.06
N ASN A 58 -11.69 6.50 -13.06
CA ASN A 58 -12.02 6.19 -14.44
C ASN A 58 -12.33 4.69 -14.60
N GLU A 59 -12.96 4.29 -15.72
CA GLU A 59 -13.40 2.91 -15.91
C GLU A 59 -12.26 1.88 -15.83
N GLN A 60 -11.11 2.19 -16.42
CA GLN A 60 -9.93 1.33 -16.41
C GLN A 60 -9.37 1.13 -14.99
N ASN A 61 -9.22 2.22 -14.24
CA ASN A 61 -8.69 2.20 -12.88
C ASN A 61 -9.69 1.60 -11.89
N ALA A 62 -10.99 1.82 -12.09
CA ALA A 62 -12.05 1.14 -11.35
C ALA A 62 -11.99 -0.38 -11.54
N ALA A 63 -11.69 -0.86 -12.76
CA ALA A 63 -11.49 -2.29 -13.01
C ALA A 63 -10.24 -2.83 -12.28
N VAL A 64 -9.14 -2.07 -12.24
CA VAL A 64 -7.93 -2.44 -11.47
C VAL A 64 -8.27 -2.55 -9.97
N LEU A 65 -8.93 -1.56 -9.40
CA LEU A 65 -9.33 -1.58 -7.98
C LEU A 65 -10.31 -2.70 -7.67
N LYS A 66 -11.20 -3.04 -8.60
CA LYS A 66 -12.06 -4.22 -8.48
C LYS A 66 -11.23 -5.50 -8.42
N ARG A 67 -10.20 -5.66 -9.26
CA ARG A 67 -9.29 -6.82 -9.19
C ARG A 67 -8.52 -6.88 -7.86
N VAL A 68 -8.05 -5.73 -7.36
CA VAL A 68 -7.42 -5.66 -6.02
C VAL A 68 -8.41 -6.14 -4.97
N ARG A 69 -9.66 -5.66 -5.01
CA ARG A 69 -10.72 -6.09 -4.10
C ARG A 69 -10.93 -7.60 -4.14
N ASP A 70 -11.13 -8.15 -5.34
CA ASP A 70 -11.45 -9.57 -5.54
C ASP A 70 -10.27 -10.49 -5.15
N MET A 71 -9.03 -10.03 -5.32
CA MET A 71 -7.83 -10.77 -4.93
C MET A 71 -7.58 -10.71 -3.42
N ALA A 72 -7.73 -9.52 -2.82
CA ALA A 72 -7.23 -9.25 -1.49
C ALA A 72 -8.29 -9.36 -0.39
N PHE A 73 -9.58 -9.28 -0.69
CA PHE A 73 -10.63 -9.22 0.34
C PHE A 73 -11.66 -10.33 0.19
N GLN A 74 -12.33 -10.68 1.28
CA GLN A 74 -13.43 -11.66 1.25
C GLN A 74 -14.62 -11.09 0.47
N PRO A 75 -15.44 -11.95 -0.15
CA PRO A 75 -16.73 -11.54 -0.68
C PRO A 75 -17.52 -10.77 0.38
N TYR A 76 -18.11 -9.64 0.01
CA TYR A 76 -18.90 -8.76 0.89
C TYR A 76 -18.11 -8.06 2.02
N ALA A 77 -16.77 -8.10 2.02
CA ALA A 77 -15.99 -7.26 2.92
C ALA A 77 -16.37 -5.78 2.73
N GLN A 78 -16.62 -5.09 3.84
CA GLN A 78 -16.80 -3.64 3.87
C GLN A 78 -15.41 -2.99 3.78
N LEU A 79 -15.17 -2.28 2.70
CA LEU A 79 -13.94 -1.50 2.51
C LEU A 79 -14.18 -0.06 2.98
N LEU A 80 -13.10 0.63 3.31
CA LEU A 80 -13.15 2.08 3.44
C LEU A 80 -13.66 2.70 2.13
N PRO A 81 -14.47 3.77 2.20
CA PRO A 81 -15.11 4.35 1.02
C PRO A 81 -14.12 4.99 0.04
N ARG A 82 -12.95 5.42 0.53
CA ARG A 82 -11.90 6.06 -0.26
C ARG A 82 -10.63 5.23 -0.20
N ALA A 83 -9.97 5.10 -1.35
CA ALA A 83 -8.63 4.57 -1.43
C ALA A 83 -7.62 5.65 -1.00
N HIS A 84 -6.67 5.27 -0.15
CA HIS A 84 -5.56 6.13 0.25
C HIS A 84 -4.46 6.08 -0.82
N ILE A 85 -3.98 7.25 -1.24
CA ILE A 85 -2.89 7.40 -2.20
C ILE A 85 -1.75 8.10 -1.49
N LEU A 86 -0.63 7.39 -1.36
CA LEU A 86 0.60 7.87 -0.75
C LEU A 86 1.69 7.98 -1.81
N ASP A 87 2.29 9.15 -1.91
CA ASP A 87 3.46 9.41 -2.75
C ASP A 87 4.64 9.76 -1.86
N LEU A 88 5.72 8.97 -1.97
CA LEU A 88 6.96 9.17 -1.24
C LEU A 88 7.99 9.82 -2.16
N ALA A 89 8.65 10.86 -1.65
CA ALA A 89 9.85 11.40 -2.27
C ALA A 89 10.95 10.32 -2.34
N ALA A 90 11.96 10.51 -3.19
CA ALA A 90 13.06 9.54 -3.34
C ALA A 90 13.82 9.25 -2.03
N ALA A 91 13.88 10.23 -1.13
CA ALA A 91 14.46 10.09 0.22
C ALA A 91 13.40 9.90 1.32
N GLY A 92 12.12 9.84 0.96
CA GLY A 92 11.01 9.61 1.88
C GLY A 92 10.95 8.16 2.32
N TYR A 93 10.41 7.93 3.51
CA TYR A 93 10.32 6.60 4.10
C TYR A 93 9.20 6.50 5.13
N ILE A 94 8.83 5.27 5.45
CA ILE A 94 7.83 4.93 6.44
C ILE A 94 8.55 4.25 7.62
N ARG A 95 8.42 4.83 8.82
CA ARG A 95 8.95 4.27 10.06
C ARG A 95 8.15 3.05 10.52
N PRO A 96 8.72 2.18 11.39
CA PRO A 96 7.97 1.08 11.98
C PRO A 96 6.72 1.59 12.71
N HIS A 97 5.55 1.10 12.29
CA HIS A 97 4.27 1.42 12.92
C HIS A 97 3.29 0.26 12.69
N ILE A 98 2.17 0.30 13.42
CA ILE A 98 1.03 -0.58 13.21
C ILE A 98 -0.15 0.33 12.87
N ASP A 99 -0.81 0.06 11.73
CA ASP A 99 -2.03 0.77 11.34
C ASP A 99 -3.04 0.82 12.49
N ALA A 100 -3.68 1.97 12.65
CA ALA A 100 -4.66 2.14 13.71
C ALA A 100 -5.86 1.19 13.53
N ILE A 101 -6.06 0.30 14.50
CA ILE A 101 -7.13 -0.72 14.52
C ILE A 101 -8.53 -0.12 14.31
N ARG A 102 -8.74 1.14 14.70
CA ARG A 102 -10.04 1.82 14.54
C ARG A 102 -10.40 2.11 13.08
N PHE A 103 -9.39 2.19 12.21
CA PHE A 103 -9.54 2.62 10.82
C PHE A 103 -9.14 1.51 9.83
N CYS A 104 -8.35 0.52 10.26
CA CYS A 104 -7.94 -0.60 9.44
C CYS A 104 -8.63 -1.90 9.86
N GLY A 105 -9.17 -2.62 8.88
CA GLY A 105 -9.74 -3.95 9.10
C GLY A 105 -8.67 -5.01 9.34
N ASN A 106 -8.99 -6.28 9.08
CA ASN A 106 -8.02 -7.37 9.22
C ASN A 106 -7.13 -7.57 7.97
N THR A 107 -7.27 -6.72 6.95
CA THR A 107 -6.58 -6.86 5.67
C THR A 107 -6.15 -5.49 5.15
N ILE A 108 -4.89 -5.39 4.73
CA ILE A 108 -4.32 -4.26 4.00
C ILE A 108 -3.90 -4.77 2.63
N ALA A 109 -4.23 -4.01 1.59
CA ALA A 109 -3.85 -4.31 0.21
C ALA A 109 -3.25 -3.05 -0.41
N GLY A 110 -1.99 -3.12 -0.85
CA GLY A 110 -1.28 -1.98 -1.41
C GLY A 110 -0.71 -2.27 -2.79
N LEU A 111 -1.00 -1.40 -3.75
CA LEU A 111 -0.35 -1.38 -5.07
C LEU A 111 0.92 -0.54 -5.00
N CYS A 112 2.03 -1.09 -5.48
CA CYS A 112 3.31 -0.39 -5.56
C CYS A 112 3.53 0.10 -6.99
N LEU A 113 3.75 1.40 -7.18
CA LEU A 113 3.95 2.03 -8.49
C LEU A 113 5.31 2.76 -8.52
N LEU A 114 5.76 3.18 -9.70
CA LEU A 114 6.96 3.98 -9.98
C LEU A 114 8.31 3.30 -9.68
N SER A 115 8.56 2.89 -8.44
CA SER A 115 9.83 2.35 -7.99
C SER A 115 9.66 1.24 -6.95
N SER A 116 10.59 0.28 -6.95
CA SER A 116 10.59 -0.80 -5.96
C SER A 116 11.01 -0.30 -4.57
N ALA A 117 10.48 -0.94 -3.53
CA ALA A 117 10.81 -0.66 -2.13
C ALA A 117 10.98 -1.96 -1.31
N VAL A 118 11.53 -1.86 -0.10
CA VAL A 118 11.57 -2.96 0.86
C VAL A 118 10.67 -2.64 2.03
N MET A 119 9.72 -3.52 2.31
CA MET A 119 8.91 -3.47 3.52
C MET A 119 9.48 -4.46 4.55
N ARG A 120 9.89 -3.95 5.72
CA ARG A 120 10.34 -4.77 6.85
C ARG A 120 9.21 -4.94 7.84
N LEU A 121 8.82 -6.18 8.09
CA LEU A 121 7.87 -6.57 9.13
C LEU A 121 8.63 -7.10 10.33
N VAL A 122 8.37 -6.54 11.51
CA VAL A 122 8.98 -6.97 12.79
C VAL A 122 7.85 -7.26 13.77
N HIS A 123 7.92 -8.39 14.46
CA HIS A 123 6.93 -8.71 15.49
C HIS A 123 7.12 -7.79 16.71
N GLU A 124 6.07 -7.09 17.12
CA GLU A 124 6.10 -6.07 18.19
C GLU A 124 6.75 -6.57 19.49
N SER A 125 6.34 -7.75 19.97
CA SER A 125 6.89 -8.32 21.22
C SER A 125 8.10 -9.27 21.03
N ARG A 126 8.50 -9.55 19.79
CA ARG A 126 9.54 -10.55 19.45
C ARG A 126 10.40 -10.04 18.29
N PRO A 127 11.27 -9.03 18.52
CA PRO A 127 12.00 -8.35 17.45
C PRO A 127 12.92 -9.24 16.61
N GLU A 128 13.31 -10.40 17.14
CA GLU A 128 14.04 -11.43 16.40
C GLU A 128 13.23 -12.06 15.26
N LEU A 129 11.89 -11.98 15.33
CA LEU A 129 10.98 -12.39 14.27
C LEU A 129 10.78 -11.22 13.31
N GLN A 130 11.58 -11.23 12.24
CA GLN A 130 11.52 -10.22 11.18
C GLN A 130 11.48 -10.85 9.78
N LEU A 131 10.86 -10.12 8.85
CA LEU A 131 10.73 -10.47 7.45
C LEU A 131 10.95 -9.22 6.59
N ASP A 132 11.84 -9.32 5.60
CA ASP A 132 12.01 -8.30 4.57
C ASP A 132 11.29 -8.75 3.29
N ALA A 133 10.35 -7.93 2.82
CA ALA A 133 9.55 -8.17 1.64
C ALA A 133 9.93 -7.18 0.54
N LEU A 134 10.41 -7.68 -0.61
CA LEU A 134 10.68 -6.85 -1.78
C LEU A 134 9.36 -6.51 -2.47
N LEU A 135 9.01 -5.23 -2.45
CA LEU A 135 7.85 -4.68 -3.13
C LEU A 135 8.29 -4.11 -4.46
N GLU A 136 8.27 -4.93 -5.51
CA GLU A 136 8.64 -4.48 -6.84
C GLU A 136 7.59 -3.52 -7.42
N ARG A 137 8.04 -2.60 -8.28
CA ARG A 137 7.15 -1.78 -9.10
C ARG A 137 6.09 -2.66 -9.79
N ARG A 138 4.83 -2.22 -9.72
CA ARG A 138 3.60 -2.90 -10.17
C ARG A 138 3.16 -4.12 -9.36
N CYS A 139 3.77 -4.41 -8.21
CA CYS A 139 3.28 -5.49 -7.36
C CYS A 139 2.03 -5.07 -6.57
N LEU A 140 1.22 -6.06 -6.21
CA LEU A 140 0.22 -5.96 -5.15
C LEU A 140 0.76 -6.71 -3.93
N TYR A 141 0.86 -6.05 -2.78
CA TYR A 141 1.03 -6.76 -1.52
C TYR A 141 -0.30 -6.86 -0.78
N VAL A 142 -0.49 -7.97 -0.08
CA VAL A 142 -1.65 -8.23 0.77
C VAL A 142 -1.16 -8.71 2.13
N MET A 143 -1.41 -7.90 3.16
CA MET A 143 -1.24 -8.27 4.55
C MET A 143 -2.59 -8.65 5.13
N ARG A 144 -2.69 -9.83 5.75
CA ARG A 144 -3.90 -10.29 6.41
C ARG A 144 -3.59 -10.85 7.78
N TYR A 145 -4.28 -10.31 8.77
CA TYR A 145 -4.34 -10.89 10.10
C TYR A 145 -5.52 -11.86 10.19
N THR A 146 -5.23 -13.11 10.53
CA THR A 146 -6.22 -14.07 11.01
C THR A 146 -6.07 -14.13 12.53
N LYS A 147 -7.16 -13.88 13.25
CA LYS A 147 -7.25 -14.20 14.68
C LYS A 147 -7.05 -15.69 14.91
#